data_AF-A0A9W8D0B5-F1
#
_entry.id   AF-A0A9W8D0B5-F1
#
_cell.length_a   1.000
_cell.length_b   1.000
_cell.length_c   1.000
_cell.angle_alpha   90.00
_cell.angle_beta   90.00
_cell.angle_gamma   90.00
#
_symmetry.space_group_name_H-M   'P 1'
#
loop_
_entity.id
_entity.type
_entity.pdbx_description
1 polymer ?
#
loop_
_entity_poly.entity_id
_entity_poly.type
_entity_poly.pdbx_seq_one_letter_code
_entity_poly.pdbx_strand_id
1 'polypeptide(L)'
;MHAHMVGQARLPRDAYNRQRARAPAARAAGWVELTTIEQFMDYYSPYFTVVMGKSQARKQLRALRQTGTVADYIVAEANICAELDFAEDERIDLFIEGLKNPLRNRMWKRKCTTFDDLLNEVNEDDGITTLGAVMEANPDAMDIDAMQ
;
A
#
# COMPACT_ATOMS: atom_id res chain seq x y z
N MET A 1 38.96 -22.97 -27.39
CA MET A 1 39.25 -21.51 -27.50
C MET A 1 37.94 -20.81 -27.82
N HIS A 2 37.57 -19.81 -27.01
CA HIS A 2 36.25 -19.21 -26.93
C HIS A 2 35.89 -18.36 -28.17
N ALA A 3 34.75 -18.63 -28.80
CA ALA A 3 34.17 -17.78 -29.83
C ALA A 3 33.24 -16.74 -29.17
N HIS A 4 33.72 -15.50 -29.04
CA HIS A 4 32.87 -14.37 -28.68
C HIS A 4 32.14 -13.88 -29.93
N MET A 5 30.83 -14.14 -30.03
CA MET A 5 29.95 -13.36 -30.91
C MET A 5 29.76 -11.98 -30.31
N VAL A 6 30.46 -10.99 -30.84
CA VAL A 6 30.20 -9.57 -30.56
C VAL A 6 28.97 -9.16 -31.37
N GLY A 7 27.83 -9.01 -30.70
CA GLY A 7 26.62 -8.48 -31.30
C GLY A 7 26.81 -7.04 -31.77
N GLN A 8 27.04 -6.84 -33.06
CA GLN A 8 26.94 -5.53 -33.71
C GLN A 8 25.60 -5.40 -34.42
N ALA A 9 24.54 -5.12 -33.67
CA ALA A 9 23.32 -4.57 -34.24
C ALA A 9 23.40 -3.03 -34.25
N ARG A 10 24.40 -2.46 -34.93
CA ARG A 10 24.36 -1.05 -35.32
C ARG A 10 23.71 -0.98 -36.69
N LEU A 11 22.43 -0.65 -36.73
CA LEU A 11 21.81 -0.21 -37.98
C LEU A 11 22.63 1.00 -38.48
N PRO A 12 23.17 0.97 -39.71
CA PRO A 12 23.81 2.13 -40.29
C PRO A 12 22.84 3.32 -40.21
N ARG A 13 23.31 4.50 -39.82
CA ARG A 13 22.48 5.71 -39.68
C ARG A 13 21.63 5.97 -40.93
N ASP A 14 22.16 5.60 -42.09
CA ASP A 14 21.49 5.69 -43.38
C ASP A 14 20.37 4.67 -43.58
N ALA A 15 20.42 3.51 -42.91
CA ALA A 15 19.34 2.52 -42.90
C ALA A 15 18.19 2.97 -42.00
N TYR A 16 18.49 3.55 -40.83
CA TYR A 16 17.51 4.16 -39.93
C TYR A 16 16.79 5.34 -40.59
N ASN A 17 17.55 6.24 -41.23
CA ASN A 17 16.98 7.38 -41.95
C ASN A 17 16.17 6.95 -43.18
N ARG A 18 16.55 5.86 -43.86
CA ARG A 18 15.76 5.28 -44.96
C ARG A 18 14.45 4.64 -44.49
N GLN A 19 14.42 4.01 -43.32
CA GLN A 19 13.19 3.55 -42.68
C GLN A 19 12.26 4.71 -42.33
N ARG A 20 12.82 5.80 -41.80
CA ARG A 20 12.08 7.03 -41.46
C ARG A 20 11.54 7.76 -42.70
N ALA A 21 12.30 7.80 -43.80
CA ALA A 21 11.88 8.43 -45.06
C ALA A 21 10.89 7.57 -45.88
N ARG A 22 10.85 6.25 -45.67
CA ARG A 22 9.88 5.32 -46.27
C ARG A 22 8.55 5.22 -45.51
N ALA A 23 8.29 6.10 -44.54
CA ALA A 23 7.01 6.16 -43.85
C ALA A 23 6.04 7.24 -44.40
N PRO A 24 5.66 7.30 -45.71
CA PRO A 24 4.50 8.06 -46.11
C PRO A 24 3.16 7.32 -45.89
N ALA A 25 3.14 6.11 -45.32
CA ALA A 25 1.90 5.36 -45.06
C ALA A 25 1.52 5.22 -43.57
N ALA A 26 2.43 5.51 -42.62
CA ALA A 26 2.12 5.41 -41.18
C ALA A 26 1.27 6.59 -40.66
N ARG A 27 1.23 7.72 -41.37
CA ARG A 27 0.43 8.90 -40.99
C ARG A 27 -1.09 8.68 -41.07
N ALA A 28 -1.56 7.57 -41.67
CA ALA A 28 -2.97 7.25 -41.78
C ALA A 28 -3.53 6.46 -40.58
N ALA A 29 -2.68 6.05 -39.62
CA ALA A 29 -3.09 5.26 -38.46
C ALA A 29 -2.62 5.92 -37.15
N GLY A 30 -3.18 7.09 -36.81
CA GLY A 30 -3.33 7.57 -35.43
C GLY A 30 -2.10 7.56 -34.49
N TRP A 31 -0.88 7.79 -34.99
CA TRP A 31 0.28 7.91 -34.12
C TRP A 31 0.24 9.25 -33.39
N VAL A 32 0.13 9.21 -32.07
CA VAL A 32 0.24 10.39 -31.21
C VAL A 32 1.72 10.70 -31.02
N GLU A 33 2.18 11.85 -31.53
CA GLU A 33 3.53 12.34 -31.29
C GLU A 33 3.56 13.02 -29.91
N LEU A 34 4.22 12.38 -28.94
CA LEU A 34 4.37 12.89 -27.57
C LEU A 34 5.56 13.85 -27.54
N THR A 35 5.28 15.14 -27.36
CA THR A 35 6.28 16.22 -27.49
C THR A 35 6.85 16.68 -26.16
N THR A 36 6.16 16.41 -25.05
CA THR A 36 6.59 16.80 -23.70
C THR A 36 6.71 15.60 -22.79
N ILE A 37 7.50 15.74 -21.72
CA ILE A 37 7.64 14.71 -20.69
C ILE A 37 6.28 14.44 -20.01
N GLU A 38 5.47 15.48 -19.76
CA GLU A 38 4.09 15.33 -19.25
C GLU A 38 3.23 14.48 -20.18
N GLN A 39 3.22 14.76 -21.49
CA GLN A 39 2.47 13.95 -22.46
C GLN A 39 2.95 12.50 -22.49
N PHE A 40 4.26 12.28 -22.35
CA PHE A 40 4.82 10.95 -22.21
C PHE A 40 4.31 10.23 -20.96
N MET A 41 4.34 10.90 -19.81
CA MET A 41 3.89 10.34 -18.54
C MET A 41 2.38 10.06 -18.56
N ASP A 42 1.55 10.99 -19.05
CA ASP A 42 0.09 10.81 -19.11
C ASP A 42 -0.32 9.72 -20.08
N TYR A 43 0.35 9.61 -21.23
CA TYR A 43 0.05 8.59 -22.23
C TYR A 43 0.41 7.19 -21.73
N TYR A 44 1.53 7.05 -21.01
CA TYR A 44 2.02 5.76 -20.56
C TYR A 44 1.58 5.38 -19.14
N SER A 45 1.21 6.34 -18.29
CA SER A 45 0.77 6.10 -16.91
C SER A 45 -0.34 5.04 -16.80
N PRO A 46 -1.37 5.01 -17.67
CA PRO A 46 -2.40 3.97 -17.67
C PRO A 46 -1.88 2.54 -17.93
N TYR A 47 -0.74 2.40 -18.62
CA TYR A 47 -0.13 1.11 -18.92
C TYR A 47 0.76 0.59 -17.78
N PHE A 48 1.19 1.47 -16.88
CA PHE A 48 2.00 1.14 -15.72
C PHE A 48 1.20 1.10 -14.42
N THR A 49 0.00 1.68 -14.39
CA THR A 49 -0.94 1.53 -13.28
C THR A 49 -1.59 0.15 -13.36
N VAL A 50 -1.08 -0.77 -12.53
CA VAL A 50 -1.84 -1.97 -12.21
C VAL A 50 -3.02 -1.50 -11.36
N VAL A 51 -4.17 -1.23 -12.00
CA VAL A 51 -5.40 -0.93 -11.29
C VAL A 51 -5.74 -2.17 -10.47
N MET A 52 -5.40 -2.12 -9.18
CA MET A 52 -5.68 -3.21 -8.27
C MET A 52 -7.19 -3.27 -8.11
N GLY A 53 -7.83 -4.31 -8.67
CA GLY A 53 -9.26 -4.46 -8.49
C GLY A 53 -9.62 -4.60 -7.02
N LYS A 54 -10.81 -4.13 -6.61
CA LYS A 54 -11.31 -4.21 -5.21
C LYS A 54 -11.12 -5.60 -4.58
N SER A 55 -11.29 -6.67 -5.35
CA SER A 55 -11.07 -8.06 -4.89
C SER A 55 -9.63 -8.34 -4.45
N GLN A 56 -8.64 -7.82 -5.19
CA GLN A 56 -7.23 -7.98 -4.85
C GLN A 56 -6.85 -7.10 -3.64
N ALA A 57 -7.35 -5.87 -3.58
CA ALA A 57 -7.14 -5.00 -2.44
C ALA A 57 -7.74 -5.59 -1.15
N ARG A 58 -8.95 -6.16 -1.19
CA ARG A 58 -9.53 -6.92 -0.07
C ARG A 58 -8.62 -8.04 0.41
N LYS A 59 -8.04 -8.81 -0.52
CA LYS A 59 -7.10 -9.88 -0.15
C LYS A 59 -5.86 -9.34 0.53
N GLN A 60 -5.33 -8.20 0.06
CA GLN A 60 -4.18 -7.55 0.68
C GLN A 60 -4.52 -6.99 2.06
N LEU A 61 -5.65 -6.30 2.22
CA LEU A 61 -6.13 -5.81 3.51
C LEU A 61 -6.33 -6.93 4.52
N ARG A 62 -6.96 -8.05 4.11
CA ARG A 62 -7.12 -9.23 4.98
C ARG A 62 -5.80 -9.89 5.37
N ALA A 63 -4.75 -9.74 4.57
CA ALA A 63 -3.42 -10.24 4.87
C ALA A 63 -2.57 -9.21 5.65
N LEU A 64 -2.97 -7.94 5.65
CA LEU A 64 -2.25 -6.86 6.32
C LEU A 64 -2.35 -7.04 7.84
N ARG A 65 -1.19 -7.07 8.51
CA ARG A 65 -1.08 -7.20 9.95
C ARG A 65 -0.21 -6.07 10.49
N GLN A 66 -0.59 -5.53 11.64
CA GLN A 66 0.22 -4.57 12.38
C GLN A 66 1.46 -5.28 12.96
N THR A 67 2.60 -5.17 12.28
CA THR A 67 3.88 -5.70 12.76
C THR A 67 4.66 -4.67 13.58
N GLY A 68 4.65 -3.40 13.14
CA GLY A 68 5.33 -2.27 13.77
C GLY A 68 4.42 -1.37 14.60
N THR A 69 4.58 -0.06 14.41
CA THR A 69 3.76 0.99 15.02
C THR A 69 2.38 1.04 14.40
N VAL A 70 1.43 1.69 15.08
CA VAL A 70 0.11 1.97 14.50
C VAL A 70 0.21 2.90 13.30
N ALA A 71 1.07 3.93 13.38
CA ALA A 71 1.27 4.88 12.28
C ALA A 71 1.72 4.19 10.98
N ASP A 72 2.69 3.27 11.07
CA ASP A 72 3.16 2.51 9.90
C ASP A 72 2.04 1.65 9.30
N TYR A 73 1.19 1.08 10.16
CA TYR A 73 0.05 0.27 9.75
C TYR A 73 -1.03 1.10 9.04
N ILE A 74 -1.34 2.30 9.55
CA ILE A 74 -2.28 3.24 8.91
C ILE A 74 -1.77 3.62 7.51
N VAL A 75 -0.48 3.94 7.38
CA VAL A 75 0.11 4.27 6.07
C VAL A 75 0.03 3.10 5.11
N ALA A 76 0.32 1.88 5.58
CA ALA A 76 0.25 0.68 4.76
C ALA A 76 -1.19 0.39 4.28
N GLU A 77 -2.19 0.60 5.14
CA GLU A 77 -3.61 0.47 4.76
C GLU A 77 -4.02 1.55 3.75
N ALA A 78 -3.69 2.81 4.00
CA ALA A 78 -4.02 3.93 3.12
C ALA A 78 -3.46 3.73 1.71
N ASN A 79 -2.25 3.16 1.59
CA ASN A 79 -1.65 2.85 0.29
C ASN A 79 -2.43 1.79 -0.49
N ILE A 80 -3.08 0.83 0.18
CA ILE A 80 -3.91 -0.19 -0.48
C ILE A 80 -5.26 0.41 -0.91
N CYS A 81 -5.77 1.38 -0.14
CA CYS A 81 -7.06 2.02 -0.38
C CYS A 81 -7.00 3.29 -1.26
N ALA A 82 -5.81 3.78 -1.61
CA ALA A 82 -5.59 5.10 -2.22
C ALA A 82 -6.46 5.41 -3.46
N GLU A 83 -6.76 4.40 -4.27
CA GLU A 83 -7.55 4.56 -5.51
C GLU A 83 -8.87 3.77 -5.49
N LEU A 84 -9.26 3.23 -4.32
CA LEU A 84 -10.39 2.33 -4.19
C LEU A 84 -11.39 2.82 -3.16
N ASP A 85 -12.62 2.98 -3.63
CA ASP A 85 -13.75 3.33 -2.78
C ASP A 85 -14.27 2.09 -2.03
N PHE A 86 -14.06 2.03 -0.72
CA PHE A 86 -14.57 0.99 0.17
C PHE A 86 -15.75 1.53 0.96
N ALA A 87 -16.74 0.67 1.24
CA ALA A 87 -17.76 1.03 2.22
C ALA A 87 -17.10 1.19 3.60
N GLU A 88 -17.56 2.18 4.37
CA GLU A 88 -16.99 2.54 5.67
C GLU A 88 -16.94 1.35 6.63
N ASP A 89 -18.05 0.61 6.73
CA ASP A 89 -18.17 -0.59 7.54
C ASP A 89 -17.16 -1.67 7.14
N GLU A 90 -17.05 -1.92 5.83
CA GLU A 90 -16.09 -2.88 5.28
C GLU A 90 -14.63 -2.47 5.59
N ARG A 91 -14.30 -1.18 5.44
CA ARG A 91 -12.96 -0.67 5.70
C ARG A 91 -12.59 -0.77 7.18
N ILE A 92 -13.52 -0.42 8.07
CA ILE A 92 -13.38 -0.53 9.52
C ILE A 92 -13.11 -1.98 9.93
N ASP A 93 -13.92 -2.93 9.46
CA ASP A 93 -13.78 -4.34 9.80
C ASP A 93 -12.41 -4.89 9.35
N LEU A 94 -12.03 -4.60 8.10
CA LEU A 94 -10.75 -5.04 7.53
C LEU A 94 -9.54 -4.43 8.27
N PHE A 95 -9.64 -3.16 8.69
CA PHE A 95 -8.61 -2.50 9.47
C PHE A 95 -8.48 -3.11 10.87
N ILE A 96 -9.60 -3.30 11.58
CA ILE A 96 -9.59 -3.87 12.94
C ILE A 96 -9.03 -5.29 12.93
N GLU A 97 -9.36 -6.12 11.94
CA GLU A 97 -8.82 -7.48 11.80
C GLU A 97 -7.29 -7.53 11.79
N GLY A 98 -6.64 -6.52 11.20
CA GLY A 98 -5.19 -6.45 11.07
C GLY A 98 -4.46 -5.89 12.30
N LEU A 99 -5.16 -5.29 13.27
CA LEU A 99 -4.57 -4.74 14.49
C LEU A 99 -4.04 -5.83 15.45
N LYS A 100 -3.06 -5.45 16.29
CA LYS A 100 -2.57 -6.31 17.39
C LYS A 100 -3.68 -6.62 18.40
N ASN A 101 -3.66 -7.84 18.97
CA ASN A 101 -4.74 -8.38 19.82
C ASN A 101 -5.30 -7.40 20.89
N PRO A 102 -4.48 -6.68 21.68
CA PRO A 102 -5.00 -5.80 22.72
C PRO A 102 -5.78 -4.60 22.17
N LEU A 103 -5.32 -4.03 21.05
CA LEU A 103 -5.97 -2.90 20.40
C LEU A 103 -7.19 -3.37 19.61
N ARG A 104 -7.06 -4.47 18.86
CA ARG A 104 -8.17 -5.11 18.12
C ARG A 104 -9.38 -5.37 19.00
N ASN A 105 -9.18 -6.03 20.14
CA ASN A 105 -10.27 -6.40 21.04
C ASN A 105 -10.98 -5.17 21.65
N ARG A 106 -10.26 -4.05 21.82
CA ARG A 106 -10.84 -2.78 22.28
C ARG A 106 -11.63 -2.10 21.17
N MET A 107 -11.08 -2.03 19.96
CA MET A 107 -11.76 -1.41 18.82
C MET A 107 -13.08 -2.14 18.47
N TRP A 108 -13.11 -3.48 18.54
CA TRP A 108 -14.35 -4.24 18.40
C TRP A 108 -15.44 -3.88 19.42
N LYS A 109 -15.07 -3.41 20.62
CA LYS A 109 -16.02 -3.01 21.66
C LYS A 109 -16.53 -1.58 21.46
N ARG A 110 -15.72 -0.68 20.91
CA ARG A 110 -16.07 0.74 20.74
C ARG A 110 -17.10 0.99 19.63
N LYS A 111 -17.27 0.07 18.68
CA LYS A 111 -18.27 0.16 17.59
C LYS A 111 -18.24 1.51 16.85
N CYS A 112 -17.08 1.84 16.28
CA CYS A 112 -16.93 3.04 15.46
C CYS A 112 -17.82 2.97 14.21
N THR A 113 -18.45 4.08 13.84
CA THR A 113 -19.34 4.18 12.67
C THR A 113 -18.66 4.78 11.44
N THR A 114 -17.56 5.51 11.64
CA THR A 114 -16.74 6.07 10.58
C THR A 114 -15.29 5.67 10.76
N PHE A 115 -14.55 5.61 9.66
CA PHE A 115 -13.13 5.30 9.69
C PHE A 115 -12.31 6.39 10.39
N ASP A 116 -12.72 7.65 10.26
CA ASP A 116 -12.06 8.76 10.96
C ASP A 116 -12.21 8.65 12.49
N ASP A 117 -13.39 8.24 12.99
CA ASP A 117 -13.58 7.97 14.41
C ASP A 117 -12.64 6.85 14.87
N LEU A 118 -12.55 5.77 14.08
CA LEU A 118 -11.65 4.65 14.38
C LEU A 118 -10.18 5.11 14.45
N LEU A 119 -9.73 5.94 13.52
CA LEU A 119 -8.36 6.44 13.51
C LEU A 119 -8.06 7.32 14.73
N ASN A 120 -9.00 8.17 15.14
CA ASN A 120 -8.86 8.98 16.35
C ASN A 120 -8.70 8.09 17.58
N GLU A 121 -9.58 7.11 17.73
CA GLU A 121 -9.57 6.17 18.86
C GLU A 121 -8.30 5.33 18.93
N VAL A 122 -7.81 4.89 17.77
CA VAL A 122 -6.58 4.11 17.63
C VAL A 122 -5.34 4.94 17.98
N ASN A 123 -5.31 6.22 17.59
CA ASN A 123 -4.21 7.13 17.91
C ASN A 123 -4.18 7.55 19.39
N GLU A 124 -5.35 7.75 20.01
CA GLU A 124 -5.43 8.02 21.45
C GLU A 124 -4.94 6.83 22.28
N ASP A 125 -5.28 5.61 21.87
CA ASP A 125 -4.90 4.39 22.59
C ASP A 125 -3.44 3.99 22.42
N ASP A 126 -2.79 4.30 21.28
CA ASP A 126 -1.35 4.02 21.08
C ASP A 126 -0.49 4.80 22.10
N GLY A 127 -1.00 5.93 22.61
CA GLY A 127 -0.42 6.68 23.73
C GLY A 127 -0.67 6.11 25.13
N ILE A 128 -1.59 5.14 25.31
CA ILE A 128 -2.00 4.57 26.62
C ILE A 128 -1.36 3.21 26.90
N THR A 129 -0.78 2.55 25.89
CA THR A 129 -0.24 1.18 26.02
C THR A 129 1.00 1.04 26.93
N THR A 130 1.55 2.13 27.50
CA THR A 130 2.68 2.10 28.42
C THR A 130 2.32 1.99 29.91
N LEU A 131 1.10 2.29 30.35
CA LEU A 131 0.72 2.19 31.78
C LEU A 131 -0.17 0.99 32.13
N GLY A 132 -1.07 0.57 31.25
CA GLY A 132 -2.00 -0.55 31.54
C GLY A 132 -1.36 -1.93 31.48
N ALA A 133 -0.38 -2.15 30.60
CA ALA A 133 0.24 -3.47 30.37
C ALA A 133 1.31 -3.84 31.42
N VAL A 134 1.77 -2.88 32.23
CA VAL A 134 2.75 -3.14 33.31
C VAL A 134 2.07 -3.57 34.61
N MET A 135 0.79 -3.21 34.82
CA MET A 135 0.06 -3.59 36.03
C MET A 135 -0.60 -4.98 35.97
N GLU A 136 -0.76 -5.56 34.78
CA GLU A 136 -1.41 -6.88 34.62
C GLU A 136 -0.41 -8.07 34.66
N ALA A 137 0.89 -7.79 34.82
CA ALA A 137 1.97 -8.80 34.83
C ALA A 137 2.53 -9.13 36.22
N ASN A 138 1.90 -8.71 37.33
CA ASN A 138 2.38 -9.08 38.67
C ASN A 138 1.26 -9.23 39.72
N PRO A 139 0.55 -10.37 39.76
CA PRO A 139 -0.39 -10.67 40.84
C PRO A 139 0.28 -11.00 42.20
N ASP A 140 1.62 -11.03 42.28
CA ASP A 140 2.36 -11.51 43.48
C ASP A 140 3.04 -10.41 44.32
N ALA A 141 2.64 -9.15 44.21
CA ALA A 141 3.27 -8.05 44.97
C ALA A 141 2.48 -7.55 46.20
N MET A 142 1.50 -8.29 46.71
CA MET A 142 0.85 -7.97 47.99
C MET A 142 0.47 -9.25 48.75
N ASP A 143 1.39 -9.78 49.57
CA ASP A 143 1.09 -10.16 50.98
C ASP A 143 2.35 -10.72 51.68
N ILE A 144 3.25 -9.84 52.14
CA ILE A 144 4.25 -10.20 53.16
C ILE A 144 4.40 -9.02 54.13
N ASP A 145 3.33 -8.66 54.84
CA ASP A 145 3.49 -7.93 56.12
C ASP A 145 2.29 -8.08 57.07
N ALA A 146 1.83 -9.31 57.27
CA ALA A 146 0.80 -9.64 58.26
C ALA A 146 1.18 -10.89 59.08
N MET A 147 2.41 -10.93 59.62
CA MET A 147 2.75 -11.81 60.76
C MET A 147 3.77 -11.12 61.68
N GLN A 148 3.26 -10.26 62.57
CA GLN A 148 3.80 -10.08 63.92
C GLN A 148 2.64 -10.12 64.92
#